data_AF-A0A537XCN6-F1
#
_entry.id   AF-A0A537XCN6-F1
#
_cell.length_a   1.000
_cell.length_b   1.000
_cell.length_c   1.000
_cell.angle_alpha   90.00
_cell.angle_beta   90.00
_cell.angle_gamma   90.00
#
_symmetry.space_group_name_H-M   'P 1'
#
loop_
_entity.id
_entity.type
_entity.pdbx_description
1 polymer ?
#
loop_
_entity_poly.entity_id
_entity_poly.type
_entity_poly.pdbx_seq_one_letter_code
_entity_poly.pdbx_strand_id
1 'polypeptide(L)'
;MVKRNRFRRKLVVTADGRGVASHAGSRLLSDLADSVGLTAGLSAAMAPTKQRRRGHDRGDVLVDVAVMIADGGDAISDLAVLRDQPDLFGEVASTPTAWRTLEAVDAAVLKRIAAARAAARAQAWAAGADPGFYVIDFDGTLVTAHSDKQGAAPNYKHGFGFHPLLAFL
;
A
#
# COMPACT_ATOMS: atom_id res chain seq x y z
N MET A 1 5.14 16.40 -22.66
CA MET A 1 3.81 15.82 -22.94
C MET A 1 3.78 14.39 -22.39
N VAL A 2 3.46 14.23 -21.10
CA VAL A 2 3.44 12.91 -20.45
C VAL A 2 2.05 12.31 -20.64
N LYS A 3 1.98 11.16 -21.34
CA LYS A 3 0.73 10.41 -21.54
C LYS A 3 0.14 10.06 -20.16
N ARG A 4 -1.04 10.60 -19.85
CA ARG A 4 -1.89 10.20 -18.72
C ARG A 4 -2.19 8.70 -18.78
N ASN A 5 -2.36 8.14 -17.59
CA ASN A 5 -2.17 6.75 -17.17
C ASN A 5 -2.72 5.64 -18.11
N ARG A 6 -1.98 4.53 -18.20
CA ARG A 6 -2.45 3.28 -18.84
C ARG A 6 -3.36 2.55 -17.82
N PHE A 7 -4.47 1.98 -18.28
CA PHE A 7 -5.25 0.88 -17.68
C PHE A 7 -6.55 1.14 -16.88
N ARG A 8 -6.80 2.29 -16.23
CA ARG A 8 -8.09 2.51 -15.53
C ARG A 8 -8.95 3.59 -16.21
N ARG A 9 -10.20 3.27 -16.54
CA ARG A 9 -11.15 4.22 -17.14
C ARG A 9 -11.61 5.24 -16.09
N LYS A 10 -11.97 6.45 -16.55
CA LYS A 10 -12.68 7.41 -15.71
C LYS A 10 -14.02 6.82 -15.29
N LEU A 11 -14.33 6.92 -14.00
CA LEU A 11 -15.63 6.56 -13.47
C LEU A 11 -16.62 7.71 -13.66
N VAL A 12 -17.86 7.34 -13.98
CA VAL A 12 -19.02 8.23 -13.94
C VAL A 12 -20.01 7.59 -12.98
N VAL A 13 -20.27 8.27 -11.87
CA VAL A 13 -21.22 7.81 -10.86
C VAL A 13 -22.58 8.40 -11.17
N THR A 14 -23.61 7.56 -11.25
CA THR A 14 -25.01 7.97 -11.45
C THR A 14 -25.90 7.29 -10.41
N ALA A 15 -27.13 7.79 -10.23
CA ALA A 15 -28.10 7.26 -9.29
C ALA A 15 -29.28 6.55 -9.98
N ASP A 16 -29.09 6.05 -11.21
CA ASP A 16 -30.15 5.48 -12.06
C ASP A 16 -30.41 3.98 -11.81
N GLY A 17 -29.65 3.36 -10.91
CA GLY A 17 -29.76 1.95 -10.55
C GLY A 17 -29.14 0.98 -11.56
N ARG A 18 -28.41 1.45 -12.57
CA ARG A 18 -27.73 0.60 -13.56
C ARG A 18 -26.22 0.56 -13.30
N GLY A 19 -25.60 -0.60 -13.58
CA GLY A 19 -24.16 -0.76 -13.39
C GLY A 19 -23.71 -0.63 -11.93
N VAL A 20 -24.54 -1.13 -10.99
CA VAL A 20 -24.24 -1.10 -9.55
C VAL A 20 -23.03 -1.99 -9.28
N ALA A 21 -22.02 -1.42 -8.62
CA ALA A 21 -20.82 -2.13 -8.20
C ALA A 21 -20.58 -1.93 -6.70
N SER A 22 -20.24 -3.01 -6.00
CA SER A 22 -19.73 -2.95 -4.63
C SER A 22 -18.32 -2.35 -4.63
N HIS A 23 -17.87 -1.81 -3.49
CA HIS A 23 -16.50 -1.29 -3.35
C HIS A 23 -16.11 -0.15 -4.30
N ALA A 24 -17.06 0.50 -4.99
CA ALA A 24 -16.79 1.61 -5.90
C ALA A 24 -16.02 2.78 -5.24
N GLY A 25 -16.19 2.97 -3.93
CA GLY A 25 -15.48 3.99 -3.16
C GLY A 25 -13.97 3.73 -3.00
N SER A 26 -13.54 2.47 -2.86
CA SER A 26 -12.12 2.14 -2.66
C SER A 26 -11.28 2.44 -3.90
N ARG A 27 -11.90 2.46 -5.09
CA ARG A 27 -11.28 2.89 -6.34
C ARG A 27 -10.76 4.34 -6.32
N LEU A 28 -11.35 5.22 -5.49
CA LEU A 28 -10.87 6.60 -5.34
C LEU A 28 -9.47 6.68 -4.74
N LEU A 29 -9.05 5.68 -3.97
CA LEU A 29 -7.70 5.63 -3.39
C LEU A 29 -6.64 5.42 -4.49
N SER A 30 -6.94 4.59 -5.48
CA SER A 30 -6.10 4.44 -6.67
C SER A 30 -6.04 5.71 -7.51
N ASP A 31 -7.16 6.43 -7.66
CA ASP A 31 -7.17 7.73 -8.37
C ASP A 31 -6.37 8.79 -7.62
N LEU A 32 -6.49 8.81 -6.29
CA LEU A 32 -5.70 9.69 -5.44
C LEU A 32 -4.20 9.39 -5.63
N ALA A 33 -3.80 8.12 -5.52
CA ALA A 33 -2.42 7.68 -5.71
C ALA A 33 -1.84 8.13 -7.06
N ASP A 34 -2.63 8.00 -8.14
CA ASP A 34 -2.24 8.50 -9.47
C ASP A 34 -2.13 10.04 -9.49
N SER A 35 -3.11 10.73 -8.91
CA SER A 35 -3.18 12.20 -8.92
C SER A 35 -2.03 12.88 -8.17
N VAL A 36 -1.58 12.28 -7.06
CA VAL A 36 -0.45 12.80 -6.27
C VAL A 36 0.90 12.25 -6.75
N GLY A 37 0.90 11.41 -7.80
CA GLY A 37 2.11 10.83 -8.39
C GLY A 37 2.72 9.67 -7.60
N LEU A 38 2.00 9.13 -6.61
CA LEU A 38 2.45 7.99 -5.81
C LEU A 38 2.69 6.75 -6.68
N THR A 39 1.74 6.40 -7.55
CA THR A 39 1.83 5.22 -8.41
C THR A 39 3.11 5.26 -9.26
N ALA A 40 3.35 6.38 -9.94
CA ALA A 40 4.56 6.57 -10.75
C ALA A 40 5.85 6.53 -9.91
N GLY A 41 5.82 7.11 -8.70
CA GLY A 41 6.93 7.05 -7.75
C GLY A 41 7.23 5.61 -7.30
N LEU A 42 6.21 4.81 -7.03
CA LEU A 42 6.34 3.39 -6.69
C LEU A 42 6.86 2.57 -7.88
N SER A 43 6.37 2.83 -9.10
CA SER A 43 6.90 2.19 -10.31
C SER A 43 8.40 2.47 -10.47
N ALA A 44 8.83 3.72 -10.27
CA ALA A 44 10.24 4.09 -10.32
C ALA A 44 11.06 3.43 -9.20
N ALA A 45 10.52 3.38 -7.98
CA ALA A 45 11.18 2.73 -6.84
C ALA A 45 11.40 1.24 -7.06
N MET A 46 10.44 0.58 -7.71
CA MET A 46 10.46 -0.85 -8.00
C MET A 46 11.17 -1.20 -9.31
N ALA A 47 11.37 -0.26 -10.23
CA ALA A 47 11.94 -0.52 -11.56
C ALA A 47 13.25 -1.34 -11.54
N PRO A 48 14.23 -1.10 -10.63
CA PRO A 48 15.47 -1.88 -10.57
C PRO A 48 15.28 -3.37 -10.27
N THR A 49 14.15 -3.74 -9.66
CA THR A 49 13.86 -5.11 -9.22
C THR A 49 13.31 -5.99 -10.35
N LYS A 50 12.97 -5.41 -11.50
CA LYS A 50 12.29 -6.11 -12.59
C LYS A 50 13.28 -6.49 -13.68
N GLN A 51 13.57 -7.78 -13.84
CA GLN A 51 14.48 -8.28 -14.87
C GLN A 51 13.86 -8.28 -16.29
N ARG A 52 12.55 -8.49 -16.41
CA ARG A 52 11.83 -8.54 -17.70
C ARG A 52 10.87 -7.37 -17.84
N ARG A 53 10.85 -6.69 -19.01
CA ARG A 53 9.97 -5.53 -19.23
C ARG A 53 8.48 -5.87 -19.36
N ARG A 54 8.10 -7.12 -19.60
CA ARG A 54 6.69 -7.57 -19.74
C ARG A 54 6.04 -7.88 -18.38
N GLY A 55 4.71 -7.90 -18.33
CA GLY A 55 3.89 -8.17 -17.14
C GLY A 55 3.58 -6.92 -16.30
N HIS A 56 2.80 -7.10 -15.22
CA HIS A 56 2.33 -6.01 -14.35
C HIS A 56 3.45 -5.07 -13.91
N ASP A 57 3.16 -3.77 -13.88
CA ASP A 57 4.03 -2.81 -13.23
C ASP A 57 3.97 -3.02 -11.71
N ARG A 58 5.13 -3.03 -11.05
CA ARG A 58 5.19 -3.33 -9.62
C ARG A 58 4.70 -2.17 -8.76
N GLY A 59 4.71 -0.94 -9.26
CA GLY A 59 4.09 0.21 -8.60
C GLY A 59 2.58 0.09 -8.58
N ASP A 60 1.97 -0.28 -9.71
CA ASP A 60 0.52 -0.53 -9.80
C ASP A 60 0.09 -1.63 -8.82
N VAL A 61 0.84 -2.73 -8.73
CA VAL A 61 0.57 -3.83 -7.80
C VAL A 61 0.66 -3.39 -6.34
N LEU A 62 1.62 -2.54 -5.98
CA LEU A 62 1.71 -2.00 -4.62
C LEU A 62 0.52 -1.08 -4.28
N VAL A 63 0.03 -0.31 -5.25
CA VAL A 63 -1.20 0.49 -5.09
C VAL A 63 -2.41 -0.41 -4.91
N ASP A 64 -2.58 -1.46 -5.72
CA ASP A 64 -3.69 -2.40 -5.58
C ASP A 64 -3.68 -3.11 -4.21
N VAL A 65 -2.49 -3.49 -3.70
CA VAL A 65 -2.34 -4.06 -2.35
C VAL A 65 -2.76 -3.05 -1.28
N ALA A 66 -2.36 -1.79 -1.40
CA ALA A 66 -2.76 -0.76 -0.44
C ALA A 66 -4.27 -0.48 -0.48
N VAL A 67 -4.88 -0.49 -1.67
CA VAL A 67 -6.33 -0.34 -1.86
C VAL A 67 -7.06 -1.52 -1.26
N MET A 68 -6.58 -2.75 -1.46
CA MET A 68 -7.17 -3.95 -0.88
C MET A 68 -7.16 -3.89 0.66
N ILE A 69 -6.05 -3.46 1.28
CA ILE A 69 -5.98 -3.30 2.74
C ILE A 69 -6.97 -2.23 3.21
N ALA A 70 -7.04 -1.09 2.52
CA ALA A 70 -7.96 -0.01 2.87
C ALA A 70 -9.44 -0.39 2.65
N ASP A 71 -9.72 -1.32 1.74
CA ASP A 71 -11.04 -1.91 1.48
C ASP A 71 -11.41 -3.01 2.49
N GLY A 72 -10.51 -3.32 3.43
CA GLY A 72 -10.74 -4.24 4.55
C GLY A 72 -10.14 -5.64 4.37
N GLY A 73 -9.33 -5.88 3.34
CA GLY A 73 -8.65 -7.16 3.16
C GLY A 73 -7.54 -7.39 4.19
N ASP A 74 -7.40 -8.63 4.64
CA ASP A 74 -6.41 -9.06 5.63
C ASP A 74 -5.45 -10.14 5.08
N ALA A 75 -5.71 -10.67 3.89
CA ALA A 75 -4.87 -11.61 3.17
C ALA A 75 -4.53 -11.14 1.75
N ILE A 76 -3.34 -11.51 1.24
CA ILE A 76 -2.93 -11.16 -0.14
C ILE A 76 -3.85 -11.79 -1.19
N SER A 77 -4.56 -12.88 -0.85
CA SER A 77 -5.60 -13.47 -1.69
C SER A 77 -6.78 -12.54 -1.93
N ASP A 78 -7.07 -11.61 -1.00
CA ASP A 78 -8.22 -10.71 -1.06
C ASP A 78 -8.09 -9.66 -2.17
N LEU A 79 -6.89 -9.56 -2.77
CA LEU A 79 -6.68 -8.85 -4.03
C LEU A 79 -7.64 -9.34 -5.15
N ALA A 80 -8.18 -10.56 -5.01
CA ALA A 80 -9.27 -11.08 -5.82
C ALA A 80 -10.50 -10.15 -5.86
N VAL A 81 -10.86 -9.49 -4.75
CA VAL A 81 -12.02 -8.58 -4.67
C VAL A 81 -11.91 -7.44 -5.68
N LEU A 82 -10.69 -6.91 -5.86
CA LEU A 82 -10.42 -5.87 -6.86
C LEU A 82 -10.34 -6.47 -8.27
N ARG A 83 -9.64 -7.60 -8.41
CA ARG A 83 -9.41 -8.27 -9.70
C ARG A 83 -10.69 -8.76 -10.38
N ASP A 84 -11.65 -9.23 -9.60
CA ASP A 84 -12.91 -9.77 -10.09
C ASP A 84 -13.88 -8.63 -10.52
N GLN A 85 -13.45 -7.37 -10.40
CA GLN A 85 -14.15 -6.17 -10.86
C GLN A 85 -13.30 -5.34 -11.84
N PRO A 86 -12.92 -5.91 -13.01
CA PRO A 86 -11.99 -5.27 -13.95
C PRO A 86 -12.52 -3.98 -14.58
N ASP A 87 -13.85 -3.80 -14.65
CA ASP A 87 -14.45 -2.55 -15.13
C ASP A 87 -14.18 -1.37 -14.18
N LEU A 88 -13.98 -1.66 -12.89
CA LEU A 88 -13.71 -0.67 -11.85
C LEU A 88 -12.21 -0.47 -11.63
N PHE A 89 -11.47 -1.57 -11.44
CA PHE A 89 -10.06 -1.54 -11.04
C PHE A 89 -9.06 -1.80 -12.16
N GLY A 90 -9.52 -2.21 -13.35
CA GLY A 90 -8.64 -2.61 -14.46
C GLY A 90 -7.98 -3.97 -14.22
N GLU A 91 -6.83 -4.20 -14.85
CA GLU A 91 -6.06 -5.42 -14.64
C GLU A 91 -5.33 -5.40 -13.29
N VAL A 92 -5.80 -6.23 -12.36
CA VAL A 92 -5.17 -6.43 -11.05
C VAL A 92 -4.36 -7.72 -11.05
N ALA A 93 -3.19 -7.70 -10.43
CA ALA A 93 -2.28 -8.83 -10.40
C ALA A 93 -2.85 -10.06 -9.67
N SER A 94 -2.38 -11.25 -10.07
CA SER A 94 -2.65 -12.48 -9.32
C SER A 94 -1.88 -12.54 -8.00
N THR A 95 -2.38 -13.32 -7.03
CA THR A 95 -1.75 -13.54 -5.72
C THR A 95 -0.27 -13.92 -5.81
N PRO A 96 0.18 -14.86 -6.67
CA PRO A 96 1.61 -15.14 -6.81
C PRO A 96 2.44 -13.98 -7.40
N THR A 97 1.81 -13.09 -8.17
CA THR A 97 2.48 -11.90 -8.73
C THR A 97 2.59 -10.79 -7.69
N ALA A 98 1.57 -10.62 -6.85
CA ALA A 98 1.62 -9.74 -5.68
C ALA A 98 2.73 -10.20 -4.71
N TRP A 99 2.79 -11.49 -4.38
CA TRP A 99 3.85 -12.06 -3.56
C TRP A 99 5.26 -11.78 -4.10
N ARG A 100 5.52 -12.07 -5.38
CA ARG A 100 6.81 -11.78 -6.02
C ARG A 100 7.14 -10.28 -6.08
N THR A 101 6.14 -9.41 -5.99
CA THR A 101 6.34 -7.96 -5.91
C THR A 101 6.79 -7.57 -4.51
N LEU A 102 6.13 -8.10 -3.48
CA LEU A 102 6.48 -7.87 -2.08
C LEU A 102 7.84 -8.48 -1.71
N GLU A 103 8.12 -9.69 -2.17
CA GLU A 103 9.39 -10.40 -1.95
C GLU A 103 10.60 -9.62 -2.50
N ALA A 104 10.38 -8.83 -3.56
CA ALA A 104 11.43 -8.01 -4.14
C ALA A 104 11.72 -6.71 -3.36
N VAL A 105 10.97 -6.42 -2.29
CA VAL A 105 11.13 -5.20 -1.48
C VAL A 105 12.24 -5.42 -0.44
N ASP A 106 13.48 -5.14 -0.85
CA ASP A 106 14.64 -5.10 0.05
C ASP A 106 14.78 -3.73 0.77
N ALA A 107 15.81 -3.60 1.61
CA ALA A 107 16.09 -2.36 2.34
C ALA A 107 16.36 -1.14 1.42
N ALA A 108 16.93 -1.35 0.23
CA ALA A 108 17.17 -0.27 -0.72
C ALA A 108 15.89 0.16 -1.42
N VAL A 109 15.01 -0.80 -1.75
CA VAL A 109 13.67 -0.55 -2.28
C VAL A 109 12.83 0.19 -1.24
N LEU A 110 12.85 -0.21 0.03
CA LEU A 110 12.12 0.48 1.10
C LEU A 110 12.51 1.95 1.19
N LYS A 111 13.81 2.28 1.08
CA LYS A 111 14.28 3.68 1.04
C LYS A 111 13.70 4.45 -0.15
N ARG A 112 13.65 3.83 -1.33
CA ARG A 112 13.06 4.46 -2.54
C ARG A 112 11.54 4.63 -2.41
N ILE A 113 10.85 3.65 -1.85
CA ILE A 113 9.40 3.74 -1.54
C ILE A 113 9.15 4.88 -0.55
N ALA A 114 9.96 5.01 0.50
CA ALA A 114 9.84 6.10 1.46
C ALA A 114 9.99 7.48 0.79
N ALA A 115 10.96 7.62 -0.13
CA ALA A 115 11.12 8.84 -0.93
C ALA A 115 9.91 9.11 -1.85
N ALA A 116 9.38 8.08 -2.51
CA ALA A 116 8.17 8.21 -3.34
C ALA A 116 6.95 8.63 -2.52
N ARG A 117 6.73 8.03 -1.34
CA ARG A 117 5.68 8.41 -0.39
C ARG A 117 5.83 9.85 0.07
N ALA A 118 7.05 10.28 0.41
CA ALA A 118 7.31 11.65 0.84
C ALA A 118 6.99 12.67 -0.27
N ALA A 119 7.39 12.38 -1.52
CA ALA A 119 7.07 13.23 -2.66
C ALA A 119 5.55 13.31 -2.92
N ALA A 120 4.86 12.17 -2.90
CA ALA A 120 3.41 12.12 -3.07
C ALA A 120 2.67 12.89 -1.97
N ARG A 121 3.12 12.75 -0.72
CA ARG A 121 2.57 13.51 0.42
C ARG A 121 2.76 15.02 0.25
N ALA A 122 3.93 15.46 -0.21
CA ALA A 122 4.16 16.88 -0.50
C ALA A 122 3.18 17.41 -1.58
N GLN A 123 2.85 16.61 -2.60
CA GLN A 123 1.83 16.97 -3.59
C GLN A 123 0.43 17.05 -2.97
N ALA A 124 0.07 16.08 -2.11
CA ALA A 124 -1.21 16.10 -1.41
C ALA A 124 -1.35 17.34 -0.50
N TRP A 125 -0.29 17.69 0.24
CA TRP A 125 -0.24 18.88 1.07
C TRP A 125 -0.38 20.18 0.27
N ALA A 126 0.33 20.29 -0.85
CA ALA A 126 0.19 21.42 -1.77
C ALA A 126 -1.23 21.54 -2.35
N ALA A 127 -1.97 20.43 -2.44
CA ALA A 127 -3.37 20.39 -2.84
C ALA A 127 -4.37 20.67 -1.69
N GLY A 128 -3.89 21.01 -0.49
CA GLY A 128 -4.72 21.39 0.66
C GLY A 128 -5.02 20.28 1.66
N ALA A 129 -4.38 19.11 1.54
CA ALA A 129 -4.57 18.00 2.48
C ALA A 129 -3.59 18.02 3.68
N ASP A 130 -2.84 19.10 3.89
CA ASP A 130 -1.93 19.23 5.03
C ASP A 130 -2.75 19.47 6.32
N PRO A 131 -2.62 18.60 7.35
CA PRO A 131 -3.29 18.82 8.63
C PRO A 131 -2.74 20.03 9.41
N GLY A 132 -1.56 20.56 9.06
CA GLY A 132 -0.94 21.73 9.72
C GLY A 132 -0.39 21.46 11.13
N PHE A 133 -0.74 20.34 11.73
CA PHE A 133 -0.12 19.79 12.93
C PHE A 133 -0.04 18.26 12.80
N TYR A 134 0.96 17.66 13.46
CA TYR A 134 1.20 16.22 13.39
C TYR A 134 1.14 15.62 14.79
N VAL A 135 0.30 14.61 14.96
CA VAL A 135 0.25 13.78 16.16
C VAL A 135 0.90 12.45 15.80
N ILE A 136 1.97 12.10 16.51
CA ILE A 136 2.67 10.83 16.33
C ILE A 136 2.35 9.98 17.54
N ASP A 137 1.58 8.92 17.32
CA ASP A 137 1.31 7.92 18.34
C ASP A 137 2.45 6.91 18.38
N PHE A 138 2.91 6.61 19.60
CA PHE A 138 4.00 5.67 19.84
C PHE A 138 3.45 4.48 20.59
N ASP A 139 3.33 3.36 19.90
CA ASP A 139 2.87 2.11 20.49
C ASP A 139 4.03 1.14 20.72
N GLY A 140 3.97 0.49 21.88
CA GLY A 140 4.86 -0.61 22.21
C GLY A 140 4.25 -1.94 21.78
N THR A 141 4.81 -2.56 20.74
CA THR A 141 4.41 -3.91 20.35
C THR A 141 5.22 -4.93 21.15
N LEU A 142 4.54 -5.76 21.96
CA LEU A 142 5.22 -6.87 22.63
C LEU A 142 5.61 -7.94 21.61
N VAL A 143 6.92 -8.09 21.41
CA VAL A 143 7.49 -9.23 20.68
C VAL A 143 7.88 -10.28 21.69
N THR A 144 7.03 -11.29 21.85
CA THR A 144 7.27 -12.39 22.79
C THR A 144 8.52 -13.15 22.38
N ALA A 145 9.42 -13.38 23.33
CA ALA A 145 10.61 -14.20 23.15
C ALA A 145 10.72 -15.13 24.34
N HIS A 146 10.91 -16.43 24.12
CA HIS A 146 11.09 -17.38 25.20
C HIS A 146 12.47 -17.25 25.84
N SER A 147 12.58 -17.37 27.17
CA SER A 147 13.88 -17.36 27.87
C SER A 147 13.86 -18.11 29.20
N ASP A 148 14.45 -19.30 29.24
CA ASP A 148 14.72 -20.07 30.48
C ASP A 148 16.12 -19.79 31.07
N LYS A 149 16.79 -18.73 30.61
CA LYS A 149 18.14 -18.40 31.05
C LYS A 149 18.14 -17.77 32.44
N GLN A 150 19.10 -18.17 33.28
CA GLN A 150 19.31 -17.60 34.60
C GLN A 150 19.54 -16.08 34.50
N GLY A 151 18.74 -15.31 35.25
CA GLY A 151 18.79 -13.83 35.23
C GLY A 151 17.82 -13.16 34.25
N ALA A 152 17.00 -13.92 33.50
CA ALA A 152 15.91 -13.33 32.72
C ALA A 152 14.82 -12.77 33.65
N ALA A 153 14.36 -11.54 33.37
CA ALA A 153 13.30 -10.88 34.12
C ALA A 153 12.01 -10.76 33.28
N PRO A 154 10.82 -10.94 33.89
CA PRO A 154 9.56 -10.81 33.19
C PRO A 154 9.28 -9.34 32.83
N ASN A 155 8.56 -9.14 31.73
CA ASN A 155 7.99 -7.84 31.37
C ASN A 155 6.73 -7.52 32.19
N TYR A 156 6.12 -6.36 31.93
CA TYR A 156 4.89 -5.92 32.60
C TYR A 156 3.72 -6.91 32.47
N LYS A 157 3.66 -7.69 31.37
CA LYS A 157 2.65 -8.74 31.14
C LYS A 157 3.10 -10.12 31.67
N HIS A 158 4.11 -10.16 32.52
CA HIS A 158 4.66 -11.36 33.15
C HIS A 158 5.25 -12.41 32.19
N GLY A 159 5.52 -12.04 30.93
CA GLY A 159 6.21 -12.88 29.95
C GLY A 159 7.64 -12.38 29.67
N PHE A 160 8.34 -13.01 28.74
CA PHE A 160 9.64 -12.55 28.24
C PHE A 160 9.49 -11.97 26.83
N GLY A 161 10.25 -10.92 26.50
CA GLY A 161 10.16 -10.29 25.19
C GLY A 161 10.63 -8.84 25.15
N PHE A 162 10.61 -8.28 23.95
CA PHE A 162 10.99 -6.89 23.68
C PHE A 162 9.76 -6.01 23.49
N HIS A 163 9.88 -4.72 23.80
CA HIS A 163 8.87 -3.71 23.53
C HIS A 163 9.47 -2.64 22.61
N PRO A 164 9.74 -2.95 21.32
CA PRO A 164 10.07 -1.91 20.36
C PRO A 164 8.94 -0.87 20.34
N LEU A 165 9.31 0.38 20.58
CA LEU A 165 8.43 1.52 20.34
C LEU A 165 8.42 1.80 18.84
N LEU A 166 7.24 1.77 18.24
CA LEU A 166 7.05 1.99 16.82
C LEU A 166 6.12 3.17 16.61
N ALA A 167 6.43 3.95 15.58
CA ALA A 167 5.57 4.98 15.04
C ALA A 167 5.59 4.88 13.51
N PHE A 168 4.42 4.89 12.88
CA PHE A 168 4.27 4.79 11.43
C PHE A 168 3.77 6.14 10.89
N LEU A 169 4.44 6.67 9.86
CA LEU A 169 4.09 7.92 9.17
C LEU A 169 4.04 7.71 7.65
#